data_AF-A0AAD9GQN0-F1
#
_entry.id   AF-A0AAD9GQN0-F1
#
_cell.length_a   1.000
_cell.length_b   1.000
_cell.length_c   1.000
_cell.angle_alpha   90.00
_cell.angle_beta   90.00
_cell.angle_gamma   90.00
#
_symmetry.space_group_name_H-M   'P 1'
#
loop_
_entity.id
_entity.type
_entity.pdbx_description
1 polymer ?
#
loop_
_entity_poly.entity_id
_entity_poly.type
_entity_poly.pdbx_seq_one_letter_code
_entity_poly.pdbx_strand_id
1 'polypeptide(L)'
;MTSIPVRRTPGRPSRRGGALETERDQEGYYEVDRLVRLFLRNPGQPLQWKVIDAFDVDGGQIPESAMMLGQVIGLRVSDEVYKWSVQFGSNEPRDYEVEELARAVNRAHNLRVRITD
;
A
#
# COMPACT_ATOMS: atom_id res chain seq x y z
N MET A 1 54.01 21.46 6.61
CA MET A 1 53.17 20.87 7.67
C MET A 1 51.71 21.10 7.29
N THR A 2 51.06 20.08 6.73
CA THR A 2 49.70 20.20 6.17
C THR A 2 48.70 19.71 7.20
N SER A 3 47.88 20.62 7.73
CA SER A 3 46.89 20.35 8.78
C SER A 3 45.57 19.86 8.17
N ILE A 4 45.07 18.72 8.63
CA ILE A 4 43.78 18.12 8.23
C ILE A 4 42.67 18.70 9.12
N PRO A 5 41.63 19.36 8.60
CA PRO A 5 40.51 19.78 9.45
C PRO A 5 39.51 18.63 9.71
N VAL A 6 39.57 18.14 10.96
CA VAL A 6 38.50 17.73 11.89
C VAL A 6 37.20 17.12 11.34
N ARG A 7 36.91 15.90 11.83
CA ARG A 7 35.64 15.17 11.69
C ARG A 7 34.46 15.99 12.25
N ARG A 8 33.38 16.12 11.47
CA ARG A 8 32.09 16.63 11.97
C ARG A 8 31.58 15.74 13.10
N THR A 9 31.09 16.37 14.16
CA THR A 9 30.44 15.75 15.32
C THR A 9 29.32 14.82 14.84
N PRO A 10 29.27 13.53 15.22
CA PRO A 10 28.16 12.64 14.88
C PRO A 10 26.95 13.01 15.73
N GLY A 11 26.26 14.07 15.34
CA GLY A 11 25.08 14.58 16.02
C GLY A 11 23.81 13.99 15.44
N ARG A 12 23.31 12.93 16.09
CA ARG A 12 22.04 12.23 15.88
C ARG A 12 22.12 11.03 14.92
N PRO A 13 22.33 9.79 15.43
CA PRO A 13 21.91 8.62 14.69
C PRO A 13 20.43 8.78 14.37
N SER A 14 20.05 8.59 13.09
CA SER A 14 18.66 8.32 12.75
C SER A 14 18.21 7.18 13.66
N ARG A 15 17.09 7.39 14.36
CA ARG A 15 16.51 6.40 15.26
C ARG A 15 16.10 5.22 14.36
N ARG A 16 17.02 4.28 14.13
CA ARG A 16 16.68 2.98 13.57
C ARG A 16 15.67 2.42 14.55
N GLY A 17 14.40 2.39 14.14
CA GLY A 17 13.33 1.72 14.88
C GLY A 17 13.89 0.37 15.33
N GLY A 18 13.77 0.10 16.62
CA GLY A 18 14.42 -1.04 17.24
C GLY A 18 14.13 -2.31 16.46
N ALA A 19 15.17 -3.10 16.20
CA ALA A 19 15.11 -4.42 15.59
C ALA A 19 14.42 -5.47 16.49
N LEU A 20 13.42 -5.04 17.27
CA LEU A 20 12.65 -5.81 18.24
C LEU A 20 11.21 -5.27 18.36
N GLU A 21 10.63 -4.72 17.29
CA GLU A 21 9.18 -4.92 17.12
C GLU A 21 9.01 -6.37 16.68
N THR A 22 9.07 -7.23 17.70
CA THR A 22 8.49 -8.57 17.72
C THR A 22 7.33 -8.61 16.76
N GLU A 23 7.30 -9.65 15.93
CA GLU A 23 6.15 -10.23 15.26
C GLU A 23 4.95 -10.27 16.23
N ARG A 24 4.34 -9.10 16.48
CA ARG A 24 3.02 -8.99 17.06
C ARG A 24 2.15 -9.43 15.92
N ASP A 25 1.80 -10.71 15.93
CA ASP A 25 0.53 -11.20 15.43
C ASP A 25 0.03 -10.32 14.27
N GLN A 26 0.60 -10.50 13.08
CA GLN A 26 0.12 -9.79 11.87
C GLN A 26 -1.34 -10.18 11.55
N GLU A 27 -1.90 -11.12 12.31
CA GLU A 27 -3.30 -11.47 12.41
C GLU A 27 -4.15 -10.22 12.70
N GLY A 28 -4.86 -9.76 11.68
CA GLY A 28 -5.76 -8.61 11.77
C GLY A 28 -5.13 -7.23 11.51
N TYR A 29 -3.85 -7.12 11.14
CA TYR A 29 -3.31 -5.82 10.69
C TYR A 29 -4.00 -5.34 9.41
N TYR A 30 -4.26 -6.27 8.49
CA TYR A 30 -4.93 -6.02 7.22
C TYR A 30 -6.44 -6.32 7.27
N GLU A 31 -7.08 -6.27 8.44
CA GLU A 31 -8.54 -6.33 8.55
C GLU A 31 -9.16 -5.09 7.88
N VAL A 32 -10.27 -5.28 7.16
CA VAL A 32 -10.91 -4.23 6.36
C VAL A 32 -11.29 -3.02 7.23
N ASP A 33 -11.98 -3.22 8.35
CA ASP A 33 -12.39 -2.12 9.25
C ASP A 33 -11.22 -1.32 9.83
N ARG A 34 -10.07 -1.98 10.02
CA ARG A 34 -8.86 -1.34 10.50
C ARG A 34 -8.18 -0.55 9.40
N LEU A 35 -8.11 -1.11 8.19
CA LEU A 35 -7.57 -0.46 7.00
C LEU A 35 -8.38 0.78 6.62
N VAL A 36 -9.72 0.70 6.68
CA VAL A 36 -10.58 1.86 6.42
C VAL A 36 -10.25 3.00 7.39
N ARG A 37 -10.18 2.71 8.69
CA ARG A 37 -9.80 3.71 9.70
C ARG A 37 -8.39 4.26 9.48
N LEU A 38 -7.45 3.40 9.08
CA LEU A 38 -6.08 3.81 8.79
C LEU A 38 -6.02 4.78 7.60
N PHE A 39 -6.74 4.47 6.51
CA PHE A 39 -6.74 5.25 5.28
C PHE A 39 -7.46 6.58 5.45
N LEU A 40 -8.57 6.63 6.19
CA LEU A 40 -9.23 7.91 6.50
C LEU A 40 -8.35 8.82 7.38
N ARG A 41 -7.61 8.22 8.33
CA ARG A 41 -6.71 8.97 9.21
C ARG A 41 -5.46 9.47 8.49
N ASN A 42 -4.88 8.62 7.64
CA ASN A 42 -3.65 8.88 6.90
C ASN A 42 -3.84 8.43 5.44
N PRO A 43 -4.43 9.25 4.57
CA PRO A 43 -4.77 8.83 3.21
C PRO A 43 -3.55 8.63 2.31
N GLY A 44 -2.38 9.17 2.68
CA GLY A 44 -1.12 8.89 2.01
C GLY A 44 -0.45 7.57 2.41
N GLN A 45 -0.91 6.91 3.48
CA GLN A 45 -0.31 5.66 3.97
C GLN A 45 -0.31 4.52 2.93
N PRO A 46 -1.40 4.26 2.17
CA PRO A 46 -1.42 3.18 1.20
C PRO A 46 -0.71 3.50 -0.12
N LEU A 47 -0.05 4.64 -0.28
CA LEU A 47 0.71 4.93 -1.50
C LEU A 47 1.79 3.87 -1.70
N GLN A 48 1.95 3.42 -2.94
CA GLN A 48 2.86 2.35 -3.38
C GLN A 48 2.52 0.95 -2.87
N TRP A 49 1.44 0.76 -2.10
CA TRP A 49 1.04 -0.56 -1.63
C TRP A 49 0.56 -1.43 -2.80
N LYS A 50 0.88 -2.72 -2.72
CA LYS A 50 0.38 -3.73 -3.67
C LYS A 50 -0.99 -4.20 -3.24
N VAL A 51 -1.89 -4.30 -4.21
CA VAL A 51 -3.27 -4.76 -4.02
C VAL A 51 -3.59 -5.86 -5.02
N ILE A 52 -4.57 -6.70 -4.69
CA ILE A 52 -5.11 -7.67 -5.64
C ILE A 52 -6.59 -7.38 -5.82
N ASP A 53 -7.00 -7.34 -7.09
CA ASP A 53 -8.41 -7.30 -7.43
C ASP A 53 -8.72 -8.28 -8.56
N ALA A 54 -9.98 -8.68 -8.64
CA ALA A 54 -10.48 -9.52 -9.71
C ALA A 54 -10.83 -8.63 -10.90
N PHE A 55 -10.27 -8.94 -12.06
CA PHE A 55 -10.62 -8.32 -13.33
C PHE A 55 -11.43 -9.32 -14.14
N ASP A 56 -12.61 -8.90 -14.58
CA ASP A 56 -13.32 -9.63 -15.62
C ASP A 56 -12.54 -9.47 -16.92
N VAL A 57 -11.90 -10.56 -17.34
CA VAL A 57 -11.25 -10.62 -18.64
C VAL A 57 -12.31 -11.13 -19.60
N ASP A 58 -12.60 -10.37 -20.67
CA ASP A 58 -13.51 -10.77 -21.73
C ASP A 58 -12.94 -11.99 -22.49
N GLY A 59 -13.18 -13.17 -21.93
CA GLY A 59 -12.75 -14.48 -22.40
C GLY A 59 -13.92 -15.29 -22.97
N GLY A 60 -14.80 -14.68 -23.77
CA GLY A 60 -15.94 -15.40 -24.37
C GLY A 60 -17.03 -15.82 -23.37
N GLN A 61 -17.79 -16.88 -23.70
CA GLN A 61 -19.11 -17.26 -23.11
C GLN A 61 -19.18 -17.39 -21.57
N ILE A 62 -18.06 -17.32 -20.85
CA ILE A 62 -18.02 -17.27 -19.39
C ILE A 62 -16.98 -16.20 -19.01
N PRO A 63 -17.34 -15.14 -18.25
CA PRO A 63 -16.35 -14.18 -17.76
C PRO A 63 -15.37 -14.92 -16.84
N GLU A 64 -14.10 -14.95 -17.25
CA GLU A 64 -13.03 -15.45 -16.40
C GLU A 64 -12.51 -14.29 -15.55
N SER A 65 -12.78 -14.35 -14.24
CA SER A 65 -12.22 -13.38 -13.31
C SER A 65 -10.75 -13.71 -13.03
N ALA A 66 -9.83 -12.97 -13.65
CA ALA A 66 -8.41 -13.10 -13.38
C ALA A 66 -8.01 -12.23 -12.19
N MET A 67 -7.29 -12.79 -11.22
CA MET A 67 -6.71 -12.02 -10.12
C MET A 67 -5.49 -11.25 -10.64
N MET A 68 -5.54 -9.92 -10.62
CA MET A 68 -4.44 -9.07 -11.05
C MET A 68 -3.83 -8.33 -9.88
N LEU A 69 -2.50 -8.23 -9.90
CA LEU A 69 -1.75 -7.41 -8.96
C LEU A 69 -1.70 -5.96 -9.45
N GLY A 70 -2.13 -5.04 -8.60
CA GLY A 70 -2.07 -3.61 -8.82
C GLY A 70 -1.19 -2.91 -7.79
N GLN A 71 -0.86 -1.66 -8.07
CA GLN A 71 -0.14 -0.79 -7.14
C GLN A 71 -0.88 0.53 -7.00
N VAL A 72 -1.04 1.01 -5.76
CA VAL A 72 -1.58 2.35 -5.49
C VAL A 72 -0.56 3.39 -5.94
N ILE A 73 -0.88 4.18 -6.97
CA ILE A 73 0.02 5.18 -7.55
C ILE A 73 -0.34 6.62 -7.19
N GLY A 74 -1.58 6.84 -6.74
CA GLY A 74 -2.08 8.19 -6.51
C GLY A 74 -3.18 8.26 -5.46
N LEU A 75 -3.36 9.46 -4.95
CA LEU A 75 -4.45 9.86 -4.06
C LEU A 75 -5.02 11.16 -4.61
N ARG A 76 -6.33 11.22 -4.76
CA ARG A 76 -7.07 12.43 -5.14
C ARG A 76 -8.29 12.61 -4.26
N VAL A 77 -8.78 13.84 -4.17
CA VAL A 77 -10.05 14.16 -3.52
C VAL A 77 -11.04 14.51 -4.62
N SER A 78 -12.19 13.84 -4.63
CA SER A 78 -13.30 14.07 -5.57
C SER A 78 -14.57 14.13 -4.74
N ASP A 79 -15.33 15.21 -4.87
CA ASP A 79 -16.64 15.37 -4.19
C ASP A 79 -16.53 15.16 -2.67
N GLU A 80 -15.48 15.72 -2.06
CA GLU A 80 -15.16 15.58 -0.62
C GLU A 80 -14.79 14.16 -0.15
N VAL A 81 -14.66 13.21 -1.08
CA VAL A 81 -14.28 11.81 -0.81
C VAL A 81 -12.85 11.55 -1.30
N TYR A 82 -12.05 10.87 -0.46
CA TYR A 82 -10.73 10.37 -0.86
C TYR A 82 -10.87 9.20 -1.84
N LYS A 83 -10.19 9.31 -2.98
CA LYS A 83 -10.10 8.26 -3.99
C LYS A 83 -8.63 7.92 -4.23
N TRP A 84 -8.33 6.63 -4.24
CA TRP A 84 -6.99 6.11 -4.49
C TRP A 84 -6.92 5.53 -5.89
N SER A 85 -5.98 6.02 -6.69
CA SER A 85 -5.77 5.52 -8.05
C SER A 85 -4.79 4.35 -8.02
N VAL A 86 -5.24 3.20 -8.51
CA VAL A 86 -4.51 1.95 -8.56
C VAL A 86 -4.19 1.58 -10.01
N GLN A 87 -2.92 1.35 -10.28
CA GLN A 87 -2.40 0.94 -11.57
C GLN A 87 -2.29 -0.59 -11.62
N PHE A 88 -2.93 -1.21 -12.60
CA PHE A 88 -2.85 -2.65 -12.85
C PHE A 88 -2.13 -2.91 -14.17
N GLY A 89 -0.88 -3.39 -14.11
CA GLY A 89 -0.06 -3.61 -15.31
C GLY A 89 0.03 -2.34 -16.18
N SER A 90 -0.32 -2.47 -17.46
CA SER A 90 -0.33 -1.38 -18.45
C SER A 90 -1.71 -0.76 -18.70
N ASN A 91 -2.71 -1.09 -17.90
CA ASN A 91 -4.08 -0.58 -18.06
C ASN A 91 -4.19 0.89 -17.60
N GLU A 92 -5.34 1.53 -17.79
CA GLU A 92 -5.56 2.84 -17.18
C GLU A 92 -5.68 2.71 -15.64
N PRO A 93 -5.17 3.67 -14.84
CA PRO A 93 -5.39 3.67 -13.40
C PRO A 93 -6.88 3.69 -13.08
N ARG A 94 -7.30 2.83 -12.15
CA ARG A 94 -8.68 2.81 -11.65
C ARG A 94 -8.74 3.43 -10.27
N ASP A 95 -9.76 4.22 -10.01
CA ASP A 95 -9.97 4.75 -8.66
C ASP A 95 -10.72 3.79 -7.77
N TYR A 96 -10.32 3.79 -6.50
CA TYR A 96 -10.91 3.02 -5.42
C TYR A 96 -11.33 3.98 -4.32
N GLU A 97 -12.52 3.75 -3.79
CA GLU A 97 -12.91 4.32 -2.50
C GLU A 97 -12.23 3.56 -1.35
N VAL A 98 -12.39 4.10 -0.14
CA VAL A 98 -11.68 3.60 1.04
C VAL A 98 -11.98 2.13 1.36
N GLU A 99 -13.25 1.73 1.25
CA GLU A 99 -13.66 0.35 1.51
C GLU A 99 -13.18 -0.61 0.43
N GLU A 100 -13.26 -0.19 -0.83
CA GLU A 100 -12.83 -1.01 -1.97
C GLU A 100 -11.32 -1.26 -1.90
N LEU A 101 -10.55 -0.22 -1.60
CA LEU A 101 -9.10 -0.34 -1.41
C LEU A 101 -8.77 -1.25 -0.23
N ALA A 102 -9.46 -1.09 0.91
CA ALA A 102 -9.25 -1.93 2.08
C ALA A 102 -9.52 -3.42 1.80
N ARG A 103 -10.57 -3.74 1.04
CA ARG A 103 -10.86 -5.11 0.60
C ARG A 103 -9.79 -5.64 -0.37
N ALA A 104 -9.31 -4.82 -1.29
CA ALA A 104 -8.25 -5.21 -2.23
C ALA A 104 -6.91 -5.49 -1.53
N VAL A 105 -6.55 -4.67 -0.54
CA VAL A 105 -5.38 -4.89 0.33
C VAL A 105 -5.55 -6.13 1.19
N ASN A 106 -6.72 -6.33 1.81
CA ASN A 106 -7.01 -7.53 2.59
C ASN A 106 -6.90 -8.80 1.74
N ARG A 107 -7.41 -8.78 0.50
CA ARG A 107 -7.24 -9.89 -0.45
C ARG A 107 -5.78 -10.14 -0.77
N ALA A 108 -4.99 -9.11 -1.04
CA ALA A 108 -3.55 -9.25 -1.27
C ALA A 108 -2.85 -9.92 -0.06
N HIS A 109 -3.21 -9.52 1.16
CA HIS A 109 -2.70 -10.13 2.39
C HIS A 109 -3.09 -11.61 2.50
N ASN A 110 -4.37 -11.95 2.28
CA ASN A 110 -4.85 -13.33 2.37
C ASN A 110 -4.19 -14.25 1.34
N LEU A 111 -3.80 -13.70 0.19
CA LEU A 111 -3.04 -14.39 -0.86
C LEU A 111 -1.52 -14.39 -0.60
N ARG A 112 -1.08 -13.94 0.58
CA ARG A 112 0.33 -13.84 1.00
C ARG A 112 1.20 -12.99 0.08
N VAL A 113 0.61 -12.02 -0.61
CA VAL A 113 1.36 -11.03 -1.37
C VAL A 113 1.97 -10.03 -0.40
N ARG A 114 3.25 -9.72 -0.62
CA ARG A 114 3.94 -8.66 0.12
C ARG A 114 3.37 -7.31 -0.29
N ILE A 115 2.60 -6.69 0.61
CA ILE A 115 1.87 -5.43 0.36
C ILE A 115 2.80 -4.22 0.30
N THR A 116 3.79 -4.16 1.18
CA THR A 116 4.78 -3.07 1.26
C THR A 116 6.11 -3.51 0.65
N ASP A 117 6.72 -2.66 -0.19
CA ASP A 117 8.06 -2.92 -0.72
C ASP A 117 9.13 -2.94 0.38
#